data_AF-A0A6N7XMJ0-F1
#
_entry.id   AF-A0A6N7XMJ0-F1
#
_cell.length_a   1.000
_cell.length_b   1.000
_cell.length_c   1.000
_cell.angle_alpha   90.00
_cell.angle_beta   90.00
_cell.angle_gamma   90.00
#
_symmetry.space_group_name_H-M   'P 1'
#
loop_
_entity.id
_entity.type
_entity.pdbx_description
1 polymer ?
#
loop_
_entity_poly.entity_id
_entity_poly.type
_entity_poly.pdbx_seq_one_letter_code
_entity_poly.pdbx_strand_id
1 'polypeptide(L)'
;MDTTDICSLLLGVPLDRVVVFDTETTGLRPGLDELLQVSIVDAFGNRLMDSLVRPTRRKSWPDAERIHGISPRDVRRAPTIDRLAPQIREIFGGDRLLVAYNMKFDMGFLRAAGIFGSEWSPDQTFDVMLEYLRVRGASSWSDSGRYRYSKLTDCAKFYGYSFSAHDSLEDARATAWCFRSLLCDPEYLSLVTEPYPSARQISATQSKSTREAASDLLPGQTTSLTGSGELTLGEFASGKSKGMPRYFVRLNGREVGACTARATEKVRKFMQLGPEDDLPGSVACEVALGKADSGSIRCSVTISEGSPLAKKAAELAERDRPKLRELEANDAAANRSMEVNTVAEAKPAGHMRTSPEVERHVAGRGQAIIRKLVLWSIGVSLAIPGAFALMYVPFGGGLASLIVAVILLLPAARLIGKAKKS
;
A
#
# COMPACT_ATOMS: atom_id res chain seq x y z
N MET A 1 19.81 0.99 12.91
CA MET A 1 18.53 1.59 13.34
C MET A 1 17.46 1.02 12.43
N ASP A 2 16.28 0.66 12.95
CA ASP A 2 15.15 0.22 12.13
C ASP A 2 14.78 1.38 11.18
N THR A 3 14.95 1.17 9.86
CA THR A 3 14.66 2.17 8.82
C THR A 3 13.23 2.06 8.31
N THR A 4 12.41 1.18 8.88
CA THR A 4 11.02 0.97 8.47
C THR A 4 10.21 2.25 8.66
N ASP A 5 9.58 2.71 7.59
CA ASP A 5 8.56 3.77 7.61
C ASP A 5 7.14 3.20 7.64
N ILE A 6 6.16 4.06 7.93
CA ILE A 6 4.76 3.66 8.01
C ILE A 6 4.26 3.02 6.71
N CYS A 7 4.77 3.46 5.56
CA CYS A 7 4.41 2.90 4.25
C CYS A 7 4.96 1.48 4.10
N SER A 8 6.20 1.24 4.53
CA SER A 8 6.85 -0.07 4.55
C SER A 8 6.09 -1.04 5.44
N LEU A 9 5.65 -0.58 6.62
CA LEU A 9 4.89 -1.41 7.55
C LEU A 9 3.53 -1.81 6.98
N LEU A 10 2.80 -0.85 6.39
CA LEU A 10 1.40 -1.05 5.97
C LEU A 10 1.27 -1.66 4.58
N LEU A 11 2.15 -1.28 3.64
CA LEU A 11 2.04 -1.60 2.22
C LEU A 11 3.21 -2.44 1.71
N GLY A 12 4.24 -2.68 2.53
CA GLY A 12 5.42 -3.45 2.13
C GLY A 12 6.38 -2.72 1.18
N VAL A 13 6.18 -1.42 0.97
CA VAL A 13 6.98 -0.57 0.08
C VAL A 13 7.40 0.70 0.83
N PRO A 14 8.70 1.07 0.86
CA PRO A 14 9.16 2.28 1.53
C PRO A 14 8.73 3.56 0.81
N LEU A 15 8.65 4.67 1.54
CA LEU A 15 8.23 5.98 1.01
C LEU A 15 9.10 6.46 -0.15
N ASP A 16 10.40 6.13 -0.17
CA ASP A 16 11.32 6.48 -1.26
C ASP A 16 11.07 5.70 -2.57
N ARG A 17 10.19 4.69 -2.54
CA ARG A 17 9.70 3.92 -3.70
C ARG A 17 8.28 4.27 -4.10
N VAL A 18 7.69 5.30 -3.50
CA VAL A 18 6.36 5.79 -3.85
C VAL A 18 6.46 6.86 -4.93
N VAL A 19 5.60 6.73 -5.94
CA VAL A 19 5.45 7.71 -7.02
C VAL A 19 3.99 8.14 -7.06
N VAL A 20 3.77 9.44 -6.98
CA VAL A 20 2.45 10.06 -7.03
C VAL A 20 2.30 10.81 -8.34
N PHE A 21 1.16 10.70 -9.00
CA PHE A 21 0.95 11.35 -10.29
C PHE A 21 -0.48 11.82 -10.48
N ASP A 22 -0.62 12.80 -11.37
CA ASP A 22 -1.89 13.39 -11.77
C ASP A 22 -1.79 13.87 -13.24
N THR A 23 -2.94 13.98 -13.92
CA THR A 23 -3.01 14.35 -15.32
C THR A 23 -4.11 15.36 -15.61
N GLU A 24 -3.78 16.36 -16.44
CA GLU A 24 -4.76 17.20 -17.11
C GLU A 24 -5.06 16.69 -18.51
N THR A 25 -6.30 16.84 -18.96
CA THR A 25 -6.79 16.17 -20.17
C THR A 25 -7.76 17.05 -20.97
N THR A 26 -7.91 16.77 -22.27
CA THR A 26 -8.84 17.51 -23.13
C THR A 26 -10.33 17.22 -22.84
N GLY A 27 -10.63 16.34 -21.88
CA GLY A 27 -11.97 15.83 -21.57
C GLY A 27 -11.90 14.57 -20.71
N LEU A 28 -13.05 13.95 -20.39
CA LEU A 28 -13.11 12.90 -19.36
C LEU A 28 -13.03 11.45 -19.89
N ARG A 29 -12.84 11.23 -21.19
CA ARG A 29 -12.96 9.89 -21.80
C ARG A 29 -11.62 9.40 -22.35
N PRO A 30 -10.91 8.49 -21.64
CA PRO A 30 -9.72 7.84 -22.17
C PRO A 30 -9.95 7.23 -23.56
N GLY A 31 -8.99 7.41 -24.47
CA GLY A 31 -9.04 6.94 -25.86
C GLY A 31 -9.77 7.89 -26.82
N LEU A 32 -10.78 8.63 -26.34
CA LEU A 32 -11.41 9.70 -27.12
C LEU A 32 -10.69 11.03 -26.92
N ASP A 33 -10.42 11.37 -25.66
CA ASP A 33 -9.72 12.56 -25.22
C ASP A 33 -8.21 12.28 -25.03
N GLU A 34 -7.41 13.32 -24.90
CA GLU A 34 -5.93 13.24 -24.87
C GLU A 34 -5.35 13.96 -23.64
N LEU A 35 -4.14 13.57 -23.25
CA LEU A 35 -3.37 14.21 -22.18
C LEU A 35 -2.93 15.62 -22.60
N LEU A 36 -2.95 16.55 -21.64
CA LEU A 36 -2.51 17.94 -21.74
C LEU A 36 -1.39 18.30 -20.77
N GLN A 37 -1.33 17.63 -19.62
CA GLN A 37 -0.22 17.73 -18.67
C GLN A 37 -0.06 16.38 -17.96
N VAL A 38 1.18 16.02 -17.65
CA VAL A 38 1.51 14.87 -16.81
C VAL A 38 2.49 15.34 -15.76
N SER A 39 2.09 15.20 -14.49
CA SER A 39 2.91 15.55 -13.34
C SER A 39 3.15 14.33 -12.48
N ILE A 40 4.40 14.16 -12.06
CA ILE A 40 4.85 13.04 -11.25
C ILE A 40 5.75 13.58 -10.14
N VAL A 41 5.44 13.23 -8.90
CA VAL A 41 6.18 13.58 -7.69
C VAL A 41 6.54 12.33 -6.89
N ASP A 42 7.52 12.44 -5.99
CA ASP A 42 7.74 11.41 -4.97
C ASP A 42 6.73 11.54 -3.81
N ALA A 43 6.82 10.65 -2.81
CA ALA A 43 5.96 10.70 -1.63
C ALA A 43 5.99 12.04 -0.86
N PHE A 44 7.07 12.80 -1.01
CA PHE A 44 7.33 14.06 -0.30
C PHE A 44 6.95 15.28 -1.13
N GLY A 45 6.35 15.08 -2.31
CA GLY A 45 5.93 16.15 -3.22
C GLY A 45 7.08 16.74 -4.05
N ASN A 46 8.28 16.13 -4.01
CA ASN A 46 9.37 16.56 -4.88
C ASN A 46 9.06 16.17 -6.32
N ARG A 47 9.20 17.14 -7.22
CA ARG A 47 8.92 16.94 -8.63
C ARG A 47 9.94 16.02 -9.29
N LEU A 48 9.46 14.90 -9.82
CA LEU A 48 10.22 13.97 -10.67
C LEU A 48 10.02 14.31 -12.15
N MET A 49 8.81 14.74 -12.52
CA MET A 49 8.45 15.17 -13.86
C MET A 49 7.25 16.13 -13.79
N ASP A 50 7.24 17.14 -14.64
CA ASP A 50 6.08 18.00 -14.90
C ASP A 50 6.23 18.47 -16.34
N SER A 51 5.27 18.10 -17.19
CA SER A 51 5.33 18.49 -18.59
C SER A 51 3.93 18.68 -19.14
N LEU A 52 3.73 19.81 -19.82
CA LEU A 52 2.67 19.94 -20.79
C LEU A 52 2.84 18.89 -21.90
N VAL A 53 1.71 18.48 -22.47
CA VAL A 53 1.61 17.48 -23.52
C VAL A 53 0.82 18.06 -24.67
N ARG A 54 1.39 17.99 -25.88
CA ARG A 54 0.69 18.40 -27.09
C ARG A 54 -0.23 17.27 -27.58
N PRO A 55 -1.56 17.47 -27.58
CA PRO A 55 -2.48 16.50 -28.16
C PRO A 55 -2.32 16.47 -29.68
N THR A 56 -2.48 15.29 -30.26
CA THR A 56 -2.26 15.07 -31.70
C THR A 56 -3.57 15.12 -32.50
N ARG A 57 -4.69 14.67 -31.89
CA ARG A 57 -6.00 14.55 -32.54
C ARG A 57 -6.93 15.73 -32.21
N ARG A 58 -7.07 16.08 -30.93
CA ARG A 58 -7.90 17.19 -30.43
C ARG A 58 -7.25 18.54 -30.72
N LYS A 59 -8.07 19.51 -31.13
CA LYS A 59 -7.64 20.88 -31.47
C LYS A 59 -8.24 21.95 -30.56
N SER A 60 -9.30 21.62 -29.83
CA SER A 60 -9.96 22.48 -28.84
C SER A 60 -10.63 21.64 -27.74
N TRP A 61 -10.75 22.21 -26.54
CA TRP A 61 -11.34 21.59 -25.35
C TRP A 61 -11.88 22.66 -24.38
N PRO A 62 -12.83 23.50 -24.81
CA PRO A 62 -13.23 24.70 -24.07
C PRO A 62 -13.76 24.41 -22.65
N ASP A 63 -14.36 23.25 -22.43
CA ASP A 63 -14.86 22.87 -21.10
C ASP A 63 -13.74 22.46 -20.14
N ALA A 64 -12.74 21.73 -20.62
CA ALA A 64 -11.58 21.37 -19.82
C ALA A 64 -10.67 22.60 -19.60
N GLU A 65 -10.46 23.42 -20.63
CA GLU A 65 -9.68 24.66 -20.55
C GLU A 65 -10.25 25.64 -19.50
N ARG A 66 -11.57 25.69 -19.34
CA ARG A 66 -12.21 26.51 -18.28
C ARG A 66 -11.86 26.04 -16.87
N ILE A 67 -11.52 24.77 -16.70
CA ILE A 67 -11.21 24.14 -15.42
C ILE A 67 -9.73 24.29 -15.10
N HIS A 68 -8.85 23.79 -15.97
CA HIS A 68 -7.41 23.71 -15.74
C HIS A 68 -6.60 24.85 -16.39
N GLY A 69 -7.23 25.70 -17.22
CA GLY A 69 -6.59 26.88 -17.81
C GLY A 69 -5.59 26.62 -18.95
N ILE A 70 -5.41 25.38 -19.39
CA ILE A 70 -4.44 25.00 -20.43
C ILE A 70 -5.10 25.18 -21.80
N SER A 71 -4.64 26.15 -22.57
CA SER A 71 -5.16 26.43 -23.91
C SER A 71 -4.41 25.66 -25.01
N PRO A 72 -4.99 25.53 -26.23
CA PRO A 72 -4.25 25.02 -27.39
C PRO A 72 -2.97 25.80 -27.70
N ARG A 73 -2.89 27.08 -27.29
CA ARG A 73 -1.69 27.92 -27.48
C ARG A 73 -0.55 27.46 -26.59
N ASP A 74 -0.84 27.06 -25.35
CA ASP A 74 0.16 26.68 -24.35
C ASP A 74 0.86 25.38 -24.72
N VAL A 75 0.09 24.41 -25.23
CA VAL A 75 0.62 23.09 -25.62
C VAL A 75 1.16 23.03 -27.05
N ARG A 76 1.04 24.09 -27.86
CA ARG A 76 1.41 24.05 -29.30
C ARG A 76 2.86 23.61 -29.55
N ARG A 77 3.77 23.99 -28.65
CA ARG A 77 5.21 23.66 -28.72
C ARG A 77 5.63 22.58 -27.72
N ALA A 78 4.70 22.06 -26.92
CA ALA A 78 4.97 21.00 -25.97
C ALA A 78 5.33 19.67 -26.69
N PRO A 79 6.07 18.77 -26.02
CA PRO A 79 6.30 17.42 -26.55
C PRO A 79 4.98 16.65 -26.70
N THR A 80 4.94 15.70 -27.63
CA THR A 80 3.85 14.72 -27.69
C THR A 80 4.06 13.66 -26.61
N ILE A 81 2.99 12.94 -26.24
CA ILE A 81 3.09 11.90 -25.22
C ILE A 81 4.10 10.80 -25.59
N ASP A 82 4.21 10.44 -26.87
CA ASP A 82 5.20 9.47 -27.36
C ASP A 82 6.65 9.85 -27.03
N ARG A 83 6.95 11.17 -27.01
CA ARG A 83 8.29 11.66 -26.65
C ARG A 83 8.55 11.55 -25.15
N LEU A 84 7.50 11.63 -24.33
CA LEU A 84 7.57 11.53 -22.87
C LEU A 84 7.49 10.08 -22.37
N ALA A 85 6.92 9.17 -23.16
CA ALA A 85 6.67 7.78 -22.79
C ALA A 85 7.90 7.02 -22.26
N PRO A 86 9.14 7.18 -22.79
CA PRO A 86 10.33 6.55 -22.20
C PRO A 86 10.59 7.01 -20.75
N GLN A 87 10.50 8.31 -20.48
CA GLN A 87 10.71 8.88 -19.15
C GLN A 87 9.61 8.45 -18.18
N ILE A 88 8.35 8.46 -18.61
CA ILE A 88 7.22 8.01 -17.77
C ILE A 88 7.40 6.53 -17.40
N ARG A 89 7.79 5.66 -18.35
CA ARG A 89 8.07 4.25 -18.07
C ARG A 89 9.23 4.04 -17.12
N GLU A 90 10.28 4.84 -17.22
CA GLU A 90 11.41 4.79 -16.29
C GLU A 90 11.00 5.17 -14.87
N ILE A 91 10.17 6.22 -14.72
CA ILE A 91 9.68 6.66 -13.42
C ILE A 91 8.64 5.70 -12.84
N PHE A 92 7.82 5.05 -13.67
CA PHE A 92 6.78 4.12 -13.20
C PHE A 92 7.31 2.69 -13.02
N GLY A 93 8.48 2.38 -13.59
CA GLY A 93 9.07 1.05 -13.57
C GLY A 93 9.80 0.70 -12.28
N GLY A 94 10.02 -0.61 -12.10
CA GLY A 94 10.62 -1.22 -10.92
C GLY A 94 9.61 -1.41 -9.79
N ASP A 95 10.10 -1.89 -8.64
CA ASP A 95 9.29 -2.18 -7.45
C ASP A 95 8.80 -0.88 -6.77
N ARG A 96 7.89 -0.15 -7.43
CA ARG A 96 7.34 1.13 -6.99
C ARG A 96 5.85 1.02 -6.70
N LEU A 97 5.39 1.79 -5.73
CA LEU A 97 3.97 1.99 -5.47
C LEU A 97 3.49 3.21 -6.26
N LEU A 98 2.56 3.00 -7.19
CA LEU A 98 1.92 4.09 -7.92
C LEU A 98 0.71 4.62 -7.17
N VAL A 99 0.66 5.93 -6.94
CA VAL A 99 -0.38 6.59 -6.14
C VAL A 99 -1.04 7.70 -6.97
N ALA A 100 -2.36 7.76 -6.93
CA ALA A 100 -3.14 8.84 -7.54
C ALA A 100 -4.46 9.04 -6.78
N TYR A 101 -5.09 10.19 -6.99
CA TYR A 101 -6.39 10.52 -6.41
C TYR A 101 -7.48 10.28 -7.46
N ASN A 102 -8.09 9.08 -7.47
CA ASN A 102 -8.84 8.51 -8.60
C ASN A 102 -7.97 7.81 -9.66
N MET A 103 -7.14 6.86 -9.21
CA MET A 103 -6.21 6.04 -10.00
C MET A 103 -6.75 5.55 -11.34
N LYS A 104 -8.03 5.15 -11.38
CA LYS A 104 -8.66 4.64 -12.60
C LYS A 104 -8.68 5.66 -13.74
N PHE A 105 -8.83 6.95 -13.42
CA PHE A 105 -8.89 8.03 -14.41
C PHE A 105 -7.54 8.22 -15.09
N ASP A 106 -6.52 8.59 -14.32
CA ASP A 106 -5.18 8.90 -14.84
C ASP A 106 -4.54 7.69 -15.51
N MET A 107 -4.61 6.52 -14.87
CA MET A 107 -4.10 5.28 -15.45
C MET A 107 -4.85 4.90 -16.73
N GLY A 108 -6.14 5.24 -16.83
CA GLY A 108 -6.93 5.07 -18.05
C GLY A 108 -6.37 5.89 -19.21
N PHE A 109 -6.04 7.17 -18.97
CA PHE A 109 -5.43 8.04 -19.96
C PHE A 109 -4.02 7.59 -20.36
N LEU A 110 -3.17 7.24 -19.40
CA LEU A 110 -1.81 6.76 -19.69
C LEU A 110 -1.82 5.46 -20.51
N ARG A 111 -2.75 4.54 -20.23
CA ARG A 111 -2.94 3.31 -21.04
C ARG A 111 -3.47 3.63 -22.43
N ALA A 112 -4.48 4.50 -22.54
CA ALA A 112 -5.04 4.90 -23.84
C ALA A 112 -4.05 5.67 -24.71
N ALA A 113 -3.08 6.35 -24.09
CA ALA A 113 -1.98 7.01 -24.78
C ALA A 113 -0.89 6.04 -25.28
N GLY A 114 -0.99 4.74 -24.99
CA GLY A 114 -0.05 3.73 -25.49
C GLY A 114 1.35 3.81 -24.87
N ILE A 115 1.49 4.47 -23.71
CA ILE A 115 2.77 4.62 -23.00
C ILE A 115 3.31 3.26 -22.55
N PHE A 116 2.40 2.36 -22.17
CA PHE A 116 2.69 1.03 -21.65
C PHE A 116 2.24 -0.05 -22.64
N GLY A 117 2.96 -1.17 -22.71
CA GLY A 117 2.53 -2.34 -23.47
C GLY A 117 1.25 -2.95 -22.91
N SER A 118 0.49 -3.71 -23.72
CA SER A 118 -0.78 -4.34 -23.31
C SER A 118 -0.65 -5.21 -22.06
N GLU A 119 0.48 -5.90 -21.93
CA GLU A 119 0.79 -6.81 -20.82
C GLU A 119 1.32 -6.09 -19.58
N TRP A 120 1.61 -4.79 -19.67
CA TRP A 120 2.17 -4.06 -18.54
C TRP A 120 1.09 -3.75 -17.51
N SER A 121 1.38 -4.13 -16.27
CA SER A 121 0.65 -3.73 -15.07
C SER A 121 1.64 -3.19 -14.04
N PRO A 122 1.25 -2.15 -13.28
CA PRO A 122 2.02 -1.78 -12.10
C PRO A 122 1.98 -2.92 -11.07
N ASP A 123 3.08 -3.13 -10.35
CA ASP A 123 3.16 -4.14 -9.30
C ASP A 123 2.21 -3.83 -8.15
N GLN A 124 2.13 -2.55 -7.78
CA GLN A 124 1.22 -2.05 -6.76
C GLN A 124 0.66 -0.67 -7.13
N THR A 125 -0.60 -0.45 -6.75
CA THR A 125 -1.30 0.82 -6.90
C THR A 125 -2.02 1.20 -5.62
N PHE A 126 -2.12 2.48 -5.32
CA PHE A 126 -2.92 3.02 -4.22
C PHE A 126 -3.82 4.15 -4.73
N ASP A 127 -5.12 4.01 -4.53
CA ASP A 127 -6.09 5.06 -4.85
C ASP A 127 -6.49 5.81 -3.58
N VAL A 128 -5.94 7.02 -3.41
CA VAL A 128 -6.14 7.83 -2.19
C VAL A 128 -7.62 8.15 -1.99
N MET A 129 -8.38 8.35 -3.08
CA MET A 129 -9.80 8.68 -2.98
C MET A 129 -10.59 7.52 -2.37
N LEU A 130 -10.35 6.30 -2.83
CA LEU A 130 -11.08 5.11 -2.35
C LEU A 130 -10.73 4.79 -0.89
N GLU A 131 -9.45 4.93 -0.53
CA GLU A 131 -8.98 4.66 0.82
C GLU A 131 -9.46 5.75 1.81
N TYR A 132 -9.44 7.02 1.41
CA TYR A 132 -9.99 8.12 2.20
C TYR A 132 -11.50 7.98 2.46
N LEU A 133 -12.26 7.45 1.49
CA LEU A 133 -13.71 7.18 1.67
C LEU A 133 -13.99 6.13 2.75
N ARG A 134 -13.04 5.23 3.06
CA ARG A 134 -13.18 4.25 4.14
C ARG A 134 -13.12 4.93 5.51
N VAL A 135 -12.30 5.98 5.63
CA VAL A 135 -12.13 6.78 6.87
C VAL A 135 -13.35 7.65 7.12
N ARG A 136 -13.70 8.51 6.16
CA ARG A 136 -14.75 9.54 6.37
C ARG A 136 -16.15 9.00 6.53
N GLY A 137 -16.31 7.70 6.32
CA GLY A 137 -17.60 7.06 6.28
C GLY A 137 -18.33 7.38 4.98
N ALA A 138 -19.13 6.42 4.60
CA ALA A 138 -20.14 6.43 3.57
C ALA A 138 -21.19 7.57 3.63
N SER A 139 -21.09 8.52 4.56
CA SER A 139 -22.22 9.25 5.13
C SER A 139 -22.82 10.33 4.23
N SER A 140 -22.19 10.70 3.12
CA SER A 140 -22.81 11.53 2.09
C SER A 140 -23.62 10.64 1.13
N TRP A 141 -24.84 10.31 1.53
CA TRP A 141 -25.85 9.79 0.60
C TRP A 141 -26.12 10.84 -0.49
N SER A 142 -26.12 10.40 -1.74
CA SER A 142 -27.05 10.96 -2.71
C SER A 142 -28.18 9.95 -2.84
N ASP A 143 -29.43 10.39 -2.78
CA ASP A 143 -30.64 9.56 -2.99
C ASP A 143 -30.67 8.84 -4.35
N SER A 144 -29.66 9.07 -5.21
CA SER A 144 -29.62 8.65 -6.60
C SER A 144 -28.85 7.36 -6.89
N GLY A 145 -28.26 6.70 -5.88
CA GLY A 145 -27.57 5.42 -6.05
C GLY A 145 -26.34 5.46 -6.97
N ARG A 146 -25.72 6.65 -7.16
CA ARG A 146 -24.50 6.82 -7.99
C ARG A 146 -23.21 6.63 -7.18
N TYR A 147 -22.12 6.35 -7.90
CA TYR A 147 -20.76 6.14 -7.38
C TYR A 147 -20.33 7.23 -6.38
N ARG A 148 -19.67 6.79 -5.30
CA ARG A 148 -19.17 7.60 -4.20
C ARG A 148 -17.86 8.25 -4.63
N TYR A 149 -17.86 9.55 -4.83
CA TYR A 149 -16.67 10.33 -5.19
C TYR A 149 -16.45 11.40 -4.10
N SER A 150 -15.24 11.53 -3.59
CA SER A 150 -14.84 12.63 -2.71
C SER A 150 -13.77 13.45 -3.40
N LYS A 151 -13.90 14.78 -3.42
CA LYS A 151 -12.96 15.65 -4.14
C LYS A 151 -11.62 15.71 -3.42
N LEU A 152 -10.54 15.86 -4.18
CA LEU A 152 -9.19 16.05 -3.62
C LEU A 152 -9.14 17.26 -2.69
N THR A 153 -9.83 18.34 -3.04
CA THR A 153 -9.95 19.54 -2.19
C THR A 153 -10.59 19.25 -0.84
N ASP A 154 -11.56 18.34 -0.75
CA ASP A 154 -12.19 17.95 0.51
C ASP A 154 -11.24 17.10 1.37
N CYS A 155 -10.49 16.17 0.75
CA CYS A 155 -9.49 15.36 1.42
C CYS A 155 -8.29 16.20 1.92
N ALA A 156 -7.74 17.04 1.05
CA ALA A 156 -6.66 17.96 1.38
C ALA A 156 -7.07 18.88 2.54
N LYS A 157 -8.26 19.48 2.47
CA LYS A 157 -8.80 20.33 3.55
C LYS A 157 -8.94 19.56 4.86
N PHE A 158 -9.42 18.31 4.81
CA PHE A 158 -9.53 17.46 6.00
C PHE A 158 -8.16 17.23 6.65
N TYR A 159 -7.12 17.02 5.85
CA TYR A 159 -5.74 16.86 6.31
C TYR A 159 -4.94 18.17 6.42
N GLY A 160 -5.62 19.33 6.43
CA GLY A 160 -4.99 20.63 6.67
C GLY A 160 -4.09 21.15 5.55
N TYR A 161 -4.27 20.68 4.32
CA TYR A 161 -3.53 21.12 3.14
C TYR A 161 -4.37 22.02 2.23
N SER A 162 -3.78 23.11 1.77
CA SER A 162 -4.40 24.07 0.85
C SER A 162 -3.52 24.22 -0.38
N PHE A 163 -4.15 24.23 -1.56
CA PHE A 163 -3.48 24.29 -2.86
C PHE A 163 -4.43 24.90 -3.90
N SER A 164 -3.90 25.25 -5.06
CA SER A 164 -4.71 25.63 -6.22
C SER A 164 -5.05 24.37 -7.01
N ALA A 165 -6.31 23.98 -7.01
CA ALA A 165 -6.76 22.79 -7.74
C ALA A 165 -6.77 23.01 -9.26
N HIS A 166 -6.73 21.90 -10.01
CA HIS A 166 -6.75 21.87 -11.48
C HIS A 166 -5.45 22.36 -12.13
N ASP A 167 -4.34 22.14 -11.42
CA ASP A 167 -2.99 22.09 -11.97
C ASP A 167 -2.40 20.74 -11.55
N SER A 168 -2.02 19.89 -12.52
CA SER A 168 -1.65 18.52 -12.17
C SER A 168 -0.43 18.41 -11.24
N LEU A 169 0.46 19.41 -11.19
CA LEU A 169 1.59 19.37 -10.25
C LEU A 169 1.11 19.66 -8.83
N GLU A 170 0.27 20.68 -8.65
CA GLU A 170 -0.34 20.99 -7.37
C GLU A 170 -1.28 19.87 -6.89
N ASP A 171 -2.05 19.26 -7.79
CA ASP A 171 -2.93 18.14 -7.50
C ASP A 171 -2.12 16.87 -7.14
N ALA A 172 -1.01 16.58 -7.83
CA ALA A 172 -0.11 15.48 -7.46
C ALA A 172 0.53 15.68 -6.08
N ARG A 173 0.93 16.92 -5.73
CA ARG A 173 1.46 17.27 -4.41
C ARG A 173 0.42 17.16 -3.31
N ALA A 174 -0.79 17.67 -3.56
CA ALA A 174 -1.91 17.52 -2.65
C ALA A 174 -2.23 16.04 -2.44
N THR A 175 -2.17 15.22 -3.50
CA THR A 175 -2.36 13.77 -3.42
C THR A 175 -1.28 13.11 -2.57
N ALA A 176 -0.01 13.48 -2.73
CA ALA A 176 1.10 12.97 -1.92
C ALA A 176 0.93 13.32 -0.43
N TRP A 177 0.50 14.55 -0.15
CA TRP A 177 0.16 14.98 1.20
C TRP A 177 -0.98 14.15 1.79
N CYS A 178 -2.08 14.00 1.05
CA CYS A 178 -3.24 13.22 1.49
C CYS A 178 -2.87 11.75 1.72
N PHE A 179 -2.07 11.16 0.84
CA PHE A 179 -1.56 9.79 0.97
C PHE A 179 -0.79 9.61 2.29
N ARG A 180 0.25 10.43 2.53
CA ARG A 180 1.04 10.35 3.77
C ARG A 180 0.20 10.62 5.03
N SER A 181 -0.73 11.57 4.95
CA SER A 181 -1.62 11.92 6.06
C SER A 181 -2.57 10.78 6.38
N LEU A 182 -3.15 10.14 5.36
CA LEU A 182 -4.05 9.00 5.48
C LEU A 182 -3.35 7.79 6.13
N LEU A 183 -2.11 7.49 5.74
CA LEU A 183 -1.33 6.42 6.39
C LEU A 183 -1.07 6.68 7.89
N CYS A 184 -1.17 7.93 8.32
CA CYS A 184 -0.97 8.34 9.73
C CYS A 184 -2.29 8.69 10.44
N ASP A 185 -3.43 8.46 9.80
CA ASP A 185 -4.77 8.76 10.31
C ASP A 185 -5.20 7.67 11.31
N PRO A 186 -5.58 8.00 12.56
CA PRO A 186 -5.98 7.00 13.55
C PRO A 186 -7.14 6.10 13.11
N GLU A 187 -8.12 6.64 12.38
CA GLU A 187 -9.24 5.86 11.86
C GLU A 187 -8.77 4.92 10.75
N TYR A 188 -7.89 5.38 9.86
CA TYR A 188 -7.30 4.52 8.82
C TYR A 188 -6.46 3.39 9.43
N LEU A 189 -5.60 3.72 10.40
CA LEU A 189 -4.77 2.74 11.11
C LEU A 189 -5.66 1.68 11.77
N SER A 190 -6.73 2.08 12.44
CA SER A 190 -7.70 1.13 12.99
C SER A 190 -8.28 0.21 11.91
N LEU A 191 -8.62 0.76 10.74
CA LEU A 191 -9.19 -0.04 9.62
C LEU A 191 -8.21 -1.04 9.01
N VAL A 192 -6.90 -0.77 9.01
CA VAL A 192 -5.90 -1.59 8.30
C VAL A 192 -5.00 -2.40 9.23
N THR A 193 -4.95 -2.07 10.52
CA THR A 193 -4.09 -2.77 11.49
C THR A 193 -4.87 -3.49 12.59
N GLU A 194 -6.14 -3.18 12.80
CA GLU A 194 -6.95 -3.88 13.79
C GLU A 194 -7.85 -4.94 13.13
N PRO A 195 -7.92 -6.15 13.71
CA PRO A 195 -8.95 -7.12 13.36
C PRO A 195 -10.36 -6.54 13.57
N TYR A 196 -11.36 -7.10 12.88
CA TYR A 196 -12.77 -6.70 13.04
C TYR A 196 -13.18 -6.60 14.52
N PRO A 197 -14.06 -5.66 14.93
CA PRO A 197 -14.41 -5.45 16.34
C PRO A 197 -14.84 -6.70 17.10
N SER A 198 -15.52 -7.64 16.43
CA SER A 198 -15.94 -8.92 17.01
C SER A 198 -14.79 -9.84 17.42
N ALA A 199 -13.58 -9.64 16.88
CA ALA A 199 -12.37 -10.36 17.25
C ALA A 199 -11.85 -9.96 18.63
N ARG A 200 -12.18 -8.76 19.13
CA ARG A 200 -11.87 -8.33 20.51
C ARG A 200 -12.65 -9.11 21.54
N GLN A 201 -13.80 -9.69 21.17
CA GLN A 201 -14.67 -10.39 22.11
C GLN A 201 -14.17 -11.82 22.36
N ILE A 202 -13.69 -12.06 23.57
CA ILE A 202 -13.10 -13.32 24.01
C ILE A 202 -14.08 -14.04 24.94
N SER A 203 -14.32 -15.32 24.64
CA SER A 203 -15.16 -16.15 25.49
C SER A 203 -14.37 -16.67 26.69
N ALA A 204 -14.95 -16.48 27.86
CA ALA A 204 -14.46 -17.03 29.12
C ALA A 204 -15.44 -18.07 29.66
N THR A 205 -14.90 -19.09 30.30
CA THR A 205 -15.65 -20.09 31.06
C THR A 205 -15.35 -19.91 32.54
N GLN A 206 -16.24 -20.37 33.40
CA GLN A 206 -16.06 -20.22 34.84
C GLN A 206 -16.19 -21.58 35.54
N SER A 207 -15.20 -21.90 36.37
CA SER A 207 -15.24 -22.99 37.35
C SER A 207 -16.12 -22.60 38.55
N LYS A 208 -16.26 -23.49 39.53
CA LYS A 208 -16.94 -23.15 40.79
C LYS A 208 -16.23 -22.00 41.52
N SER A 209 -14.90 -22.10 41.69
CA SER A 209 -14.11 -21.09 42.40
C SER A 209 -14.12 -19.73 41.71
N THR A 210 -14.02 -19.68 40.38
CA THR A 210 -14.04 -18.41 39.66
C THR A 210 -15.44 -17.76 39.64
N ARG A 211 -16.52 -18.55 39.75
CA ARG A 211 -17.88 -18.00 39.93
C ARG A 211 -18.06 -17.38 41.30
N GLU A 212 -17.56 -18.03 42.35
CA GLU A 212 -17.56 -17.49 43.71
C GLU A 212 -16.77 -16.18 43.75
N ALA A 213 -15.56 -16.16 43.17
CA ALA A 213 -14.74 -14.94 43.07
C ALA A 213 -15.44 -13.82 42.28
N ALA A 214 -16.15 -14.14 41.19
CA ALA A 214 -16.93 -13.16 40.44
C ALA A 214 -18.16 -12.66 41.22
N SER A 215 -18.77 -13.52 42.07
CA SER A 215 -19.90 -13.15 42.93
C SER A 215 -19.49 -12.20 44.04
N ASP A 216 -18.32 -12.40 44.64
CA ASP A 216 -17.78 -11.50 45.65
C ASP A 216 -17.58 -10.07 45.12
N LEU A 217 -17.31 -9.95 43.81
CA LEU A 217 -17.16 -8.66 43.13
C LEU A 217 -18.49 -7.97 42.79
N LEU A 218 -19.63 -8.66 42.94
CA LEU A 218 -20.98 -8.12 42.74
C LEU A 218 -21.74 -8.02 44.07
N PRO A 219 -21.35 -7.14 45.01
CA PRO A 219 -22.00 -7.07 46.31
C PRO A 219 -23.42 -6.49 46.23
N GLY A 220 -24.31 -7.04 47.08
CA GLY A 220 -25.64 -6.48 47.34
C GLY A 220 -26.63 -6.66 46.18
N GLN A 221 -27.28 -5.55 45.78
CA GLN A 221 -28.26 -5.52 44.68
C GLN A 221 -27.60 -5.32 43.30
N THR A 222 -26.26 -5.29 43.22
CA THR A 222 -25.53 -5.06 41.97
C THR A 222 -25.75 -6.24 41.01
N THR A 223 -26.36 -5.96 39.85
CA THR A 223 -26.64 -6.98 38.83
C THR A 223 -25.55 -7.08 37.77
N SER A 224 -24.68 -6.08 37.64
CA SER A 224 -23.54 -6.10 36.71
C SER A 224 -22.40 -5.19 37.17
N LEU A 225 -21.18 -5.52 36.74
CA LEU A 225 -19.96 -4.76 36.96
C LEU A 225 -19.12 -4.82 35.69
N THR A 226 -18.65 -3.66 35.23
CA THR A 226 -17.64 -3.58 34.17
C THR A 226 -16.40 -2.90 34.74
N GLY A 227 -15.22 -3.42 34.40
CA GLY A 227 -13.97 -2.83 34.83
C GLY A 227 -12.78 -3.26 33.98
N SER A 228 -11.69 -2.50 34.09
CA SER A 228 -10.42 -2.86 33.50
C SER A 228 -9.86 -4.12 34.16
N GLY A 229 -9.42 -5.06 33.34
CA GLY A 229 -8.87 -6.34 33.76
C GLY A 229 -7.77 -6.82 32.83
N GLU A 230 -7.30 -8.03 33.07
CA GLU A 230 -6.21 -8.64 32.30
C GLU A 230 -6.50 -10.10 31.98
N LEU A 231 -6.15 -10.50 30.77
CA LEU A 231 -5.98 -11.89 30.38
C LEU A 231 -4.53 -12.28 30.68
N THR A 232 -4.31 -13.15 31.65
CA THR A 232 -2.96 -13.59 32.04
C THR A 232 -2.67 -15.00 31.53
N LEU A 233 -1.55 -15.17 30.84
CA LEU A 233 -1.16 -16.46 30.28
C LEU A 233 -0.71 -17.41 31.39
N GLY A 234 -1.17 -18.66 31.32
CA GLY A 234 -0.72 -19.74 32.18
C GLY A 234 -1.08 -21.09 31.58
N GLU A 235 -1.01 -22.12 32.41
CA GLU A 235 -1.30 -23.50 32.03
C GLU A 235 -2.31 -24.13 32.99
N PHE A 236 -3.14 -25.06 32.49
CA PHE A 236 -3.95 -25.87 33.41
C PHE A 236 -3.06 -26.85 34.16
N ALA A 237 -3.26 -26.90 35.48
CA ALA A 237 -2.53 -27.81 36.36
C ALA A 237 -2.90 -29.30 36.15
N SER A 238 -4.07 -29.60 35.57
CA SER A 238 -4.61 -30.97 35.48
C SER A 238 -5.58 -31.20 34.31
N GLY A 239 -5.87 -32.48 34.02
CA GLY A 239 -6.83 -32.91 32.99
C GLY A 239 -6.22 -33.10 31.59
N LYS A 240 -7.07 -33.37 30.59
CA LYS A 240 -6.66 -33.63 29.18
C LYS A 240 -5.96 -32.44 28.50
N SER A 241 -6.01 -31.25 29.10
CA SER A 241 -5.38 -30.03 28.59
C SER A 241 -4.23 -29.54 29.48
N LYS A 242 -3.70 -30.40 30.35
CA LYS A 242 -2.54 -30.07 31.19
C LYS A 242 -1.36 -29.62 30.33
N GLY A 243 -0.69 -28.54 30.75
CA GLY A 243 0.46 -27.98 30.04
C GLY A 243 0.12 -27.20 28.75
N MET A 244 -1.17 -27.08 28.40
CA MET A 244 -1.58 -26.29 27.24
C MET A 244 -1.78 -24.82 27.63
N PRO A 245 -1.21 -23.85 26.88
CA PRO A 245 -1.31 -22.43 27.20
C PRO A 245 -2.74 -21.90 27.10
N ARG A 246 -3.15 -21.15 28.13
CA ARG A 246 -4.50 -20.60 28.31
C ARG A 246 -4.44 -19.25 29.00
N TYR A 247 -5.34 -18.36 28.60
CA TYR A 247 -5.54 -17.10 29.33
C TYR A 247 -6.53 -17.26 30.48
N PHE A 248 -6.19 -16.70 31.63
CA PHE A 248 -7.05 -16.55 32.80
C PHE A 248 -7.51 -15.10 32.91
N VAL A 249 -8.81 -14.90 33.10
CA VAL A 249 -9.44 -13.58 33.19
C VAL A 249 -9.30 -13.07 34.61
N ARG A 250 -8.65 -11.93 34.76
CA ARG A 250 -8.47 -11.25 36.04
C ARG A 250 -9.19 -9.91 36.08
N LEU A 251 -9.91 -9.67 37.17
CA LEU A 251 -10.56 -8.40 37.49
C LEU A 251 -10.26 -8.07 38.95
N ASN A 252 -9.73 -6.87 39.21
CA ASN A 252 -9.29 -6.44 40.55
C ASN A 252 -8.35 -7.45 41.23
N GLY A 253 -7.41 -8.04 40.47
CA GLY A 253 -6.45 -9.03 40.95
C GLY A 253 -7.03 -10.42 41.22
N ARG A 254 -8.35 -10.63 41.08
CA ARG A 254 -9.00 -11.94 41.26
C ARG A 254 -9.22 -12.63 39.92
N GLU A 255 -9.02 -13.94 39.90
CA GLU A 255 -9.38 -14.78 38.75
C GLU A 255 -10.89 -15.01 38.71
N VAL A 256 -11.55 -14.50 37.67
CA VAL A 256 -13.02 -14.54 37.51
C VAL A 256 -13.47 -15.46 36.36
N GLY A 257 -12.52 -15.99 35.58
CA GLY A 257 -12.79 -16.98 34.54
C GLY A 257 -11.52 -17.44 33.84
N ALA A 258 -11.68 -18.39 32.90
CA ALA A 258 -10.60 -18.92 32.08
C ALA A 258 -11.04 -19.09 30.63
N CYS A 259 -10.17 -18.75 29.69
CA CYS A 259 -10.41 -18.89 28.26
C CYS A 259 -10.42 -20.36 27.82
N THR A 260 -11.23 -20.66 26.81
CA THR A 260 -11.12 -21.93 26.08
C THR A 260 -9.85 -21.94 25.20
N ALA A 261 -9.38 -23.11 24.72
CA ALA A 261 -8.25 -23.14 23.77
C ALA A 261 -8.59 -22.36 22.49
N ARG A 262 -9.84 -22.47 22.04
CA ARG A 262 -10.38 -21.68 20.92
C ARG A 262 -10.36 -20.18 21.22
N ALA A 263 -10.59 -19.77 22.46
CA ALA A 263 -10.51 -18.37 22.88
C ALA A 263 -9.05 -17.89 22.96
N THR A 264 -8.12 -18.71 23.45
CA THR A 264 -6.68 -18.41 23.37
C THR A 264 -6.23 -18.20 21.92
N GLU A 265 -6.71 -19.05 21.00
CA GLU A 265 -6.42 -18.90 19.57
C GLU A 265 -7.05 -17.63 18.97
N LYS A 266 -8.21 -17.19 19.49
CA LYS A 266 -8.75 -15.88 19.12
C LYS A 266 -7.84 -14.73 19.56
N VAL A 267 -7.26 -14.81 20.76
CA VAL A 267 -6.27 -13.81 21.23
C VAL A 267 -5.04 -13.81 20.31
N ARG A 268 -4.51 -14.98 19.94
CA ARG A 268 -3.40 -15.10 18.97
C ARG A 268 -3.71 -14.36 17.66
N LYS A 269 -4.88 -14.66 17.08
CA LYS A 269 -5.35 -14.03 15.84
C LYS A 269 -5.56 -12.54 16.00
N PHE A 270 -6.10 -12.10 17.14
CA PHE A 270 -6.29 -10.68 17.42
C PHE A 270 -4.93 -9.95 17.46
N MET A 271 -3.95 -10.57 18.11
CA MET A 271 -2.58 -10.07 18.20
C MET A 271 -1.78 -10.26 16.90
N GLN A 272 -2.38 -10.83 15.85
CA GLN A 272 -1.75 -11.08 14.55
C GLN A 272 -0.44 -11.86 14.64
N LEU A 273 -0.39 -12.79 15.59
CA LEU A 273 0.77 -13.64 15.86
C LEU A 273 0.72 -14.87 14.95
N GLY A 274 1.85 -15.20 14.35
CA GLY A 274 2.06 -16.43 13.60
C GLY A 274 2.00 -17.68 14.50
N PRO A 275 2.03 -18.89 13.91
CA PRO A 275 1.96 -20.14 14.66
C PRO A 275 3.11 -20.33 15.65
N GLU A 276 4.31 -19.84 15.29
CA GLU A 276 5.55 -19.97 16.05
C GLU A 276 5.81 -18.81 17.02
N ASP A 277 5.00 -17.74 16.94
CA ASP A 277 5.17 -16.58 17.82
C ASP A 277 4.68 -16.89 19.24
N ASP A 278 5.38 -16.37 20.24
CA ASP A 278 4.98 -16.51 21.64
C ASP A 278 3.70 -15.73 21.94
N LEU A 279 2.83 -16.33 22.77
CA LEU A 279 1.66 -15.64 23.28
C LEU A 279 2.09 -14.59 24.33
N PRO A 280 1.49 -13.38 24.33
CA PRO A 280 1.74 -12.39 25.36
C PRO A 280 1.48 -12.94 26.77
N GLY A 281 2.37 -12.63 27.71
CA GLY A 281 2.19 -13.04 29.11
C GLY A 281 0.97 -12.41 29.79
N SER A 282 0.59 -11.20 29.38
CA SER A 282 -0.64 -10.54 29.78
C SER A 282 -1.22 -9.75 28.61
N VAL A 283 -2.55 -9.64 28.57
CA VAL A 283 -3.30 -8.85 27.59
C VAL A 283 -4.34 -7.99 28.30
N ALA A 284 -4.30 -6.67 28.10
CA ALA A 284 -5.24 -5.74 28.71
C ALA A 284 -6.65 -5.92 28.12
N CYS A 285 -7.66 -5.96 28.99
CA CYS A 285 -9.04 -6.16 28.59
C CYS A 285 -10.03 -5.38 29.45
N GLU A 286 -11.24 -5.20 28.93
CA GLU A 286 -12.42 -4.87 29.72
C GLU A 286 -13.14 -6.17 30.09
N VAL A 287 -13.45 -6.32 31.36
CA VAL A 287 -14.19 -7.47 31.89
C VAL A 287 -15.55 -6.98 32.37
N ALA A 288 -16.61 -7.58 31.83
CA ALA A 288 -17.96 -7.36 32.27
C ALA A 288 -18.52 -8.63 32.92
N LEU A 289 -18.98 -8.47 34.17
CA LEU A 289 -19.67 -9.48 34.96
C LEU A 289 -21.16 -9.14 35.02
N GLY A 290 -22.03 -10.12 34.85
CA GLY A 290 -23.47 -9.92 34.94
C GLY A 290 -24.20 -11.11 35.54
N LYS A 291 -25.16 -10.85 36.42
CA LYS A 291 -26.01 -11.89 37.01
C LYS A 291 -27.13 -12.25 36.03
N ALA A 292 -27.26 -13.53 35.70
CA ALA A 292 -28.37 -14.06 34.93
C ALA A 292 -29.57 -14.35 35.83
N ASP A 293 -30.76 -14.47 35.23
CA ASP A 293 -32.01 -14.78 35.94
C ASP A 293 -31.95 -16.11 36.70
N SER A 294 -31.13 -17.05 36.20
CA SER A 294 -30.84 -18.33 36.88
C SER A 294 -29.96 -18.19 38.12
N GLY A 295 -29.50 -16.98 38.44
CA GLY A 295 -28.53 -16.70 39.51
C GLY A 295 -27.08 -16.97 39.12
N SER A 296 -26.80 -17.52 37.93
CA SER A 296 -25.42 -17.68 37.46
C SER A 296 -24.79 -16.34 37.08
N ILE A 297 -23.49 -16.21 37.30
CA ILE A 297 -22.73 -15.04 36.85
C ILE A 297 -22.18 -15.37 35.47
N ARG A 298 -22.27 -14.42 34.55
CA ARG A 298 -21.64 -14.43 33.24
C ARG A 298 -20.42 -13.53 33.26
N CYS A 299 -19.36 -13.96 32.60
CA CYS A 299 -18.14 -13.19 32.38
C CYS A 299 -17.95 -13.00 30.87
N SER A 300 -17.95 -11.75 30.42
CA SER A 300 -17.57 -11.36 29.05
C SER A 300 -16.29 -10.57 29.08
N VAL A 301 -15.44 -10.81 28.09
CA VAL A 301 -14.13 -10.16 27.98
C VAL A 301 -14.02 -9.50 26.62
N THR A 302 -13.55 -8.26 26.61
CA THR A 302 -13.25 -7.50 25.40
C THR A 302 -11.80 -7.02 25.48
N ILE A 303 -10.93 -7.42 24.54
CA ILE A 303 -9.56 -6.92 24.49
C ILE A 303 -9.60 -5.41 24.28
N SER A 304 -8.93 -4.66 25.18
CA SER A 304 -8.96 -3.20 25.19
C SER A 304 -7.71 -2.58 24.59
N GLU A 305 -6.57 -3.28 24.62
CA GLU A 305 -5.37 -2.81 23.92
C GLU A 305 -5.43 -3.05 22.41
N GLY A 306 -4.55 -2.38 21.67
CA GLY A 306 -4.33 -2.63 20.24
C GLY A 306 -3.37 -3.79 19.99
N SER A 307 -3.44 -4.37 18.79
CA SER A 307 -2.50 -5.41 18.37
C SER A 307 -1.05 -4.87 18.31
N PRO A 308 -0.01 -5.72 18.37
CA PRO A 308 1.38 -5.29 18.19
C PRO A 308 1.61 -4.51 16.88
N LEU A 309 0.95 -4.93 15.80
CA LEU A 309 0.99 -4.21 14.52
C LEU A 309 0.38 -2.81 14.66
N ALA A 310 -0.79 -2.69 15.29
CA ALA A 310 -1.44 -1.40 15.49
C ALA A 310 -0.62 -0.47 16.39
N LYS A 311 0.02 -1.00 17.44
CA LYS A 311 0.94 -0.24 18.29
C LYS A 311 2.15 0.27 17.49
N LYS A 312 2.82 -0.61 16.74
CA LYS A 312 3.96 -0.22 15.88
C LYS A 312 3.54 0.81 14.84
N ALA A 313 2.37 0.64 14.23
CA ALA A 313 1.84 1.59 13.25
C ALA A 313 1.51 2.96 13.88
N ALA A 314 0.96 3.00 15.09
CA ALA A 314 0.71 4.26 15.80
C ALA A 314 2.01 5.02 16.12
N GLU A 315 3.06 4.32 16.57
CA GLU A 315 4.38 4.91 16.82
C GLU A 315 5.01 5.48 15.54
N LEU A 316 4.98 4.69 14.44
CA LEU A 316 5.49 5.14 13.14
C LEU A 316 4.67 6.30 12.58
N ALA A 317 3.34 6.28 12.75
CA ALA A 317 2.47 7.35 12.30
C ALA A 317 2.74 8.67 13.04
N GLU A 318 3.05 8.64 14.34
CA GLU A 318 3.42 9.84 15.08
C GLU A 318 4.75 10.43 14.58
N ARG A 319 5.70 9.57 14.22
CA ARG A 319 7.01 9.94 13.67
C ARG A 319 6.91 10.47 12.22
N ASP A 320 6.20 9.77 11.36
CA ASP A 320 6.18 9.96 9.90
C ASP A 320 5.10 10.92 9.41
N ARG A 321 4.20 11.36 10.31
CA ARG A 321 3.13 12.32 10.02
C ARG A 321 3.70 13.54 9.28
N PRO A 322 3.16 13.88 8.10
CA PRO A 322 3.68 14.99 7.31
C PRO A 322 3.53 16.32 8.06
N LYS A 323 4.56 17.17 7.93
CA LYS A 323 4.60 18.51 8.52
C LYS A 323 4.64 19.55 7.42
N LEU A 324 3.81 20.58 7.49
CA LEU A 324 3.66 21.59 6.41
C LEU A 324 4.99 22.24 6.02
N ARG A 325 5.89 22.47 6.98
CA ARG A 325 7.22 23.06 6.76
C ARG A 325 8.13 22.23 5.85
N GLU A 326 7.88 20.93 5.70
CA GLU A 326 8.67 20.06 4.81
C GLU A 326 8.41 20.37 3.33
N LEU A 327 7.18 20.72 2.96
CA LEU A 327 6.82 21.05 1.58
C LEU A 327 7.40 22.40 1.13
N GLU A 328 7.32 23.42 1.99
CA GLU A 328 7.87 24.76 1.72
C GLU A 328 9.39 24.73 1.48
N ALA A 329 10.10 23.86 2.22
CA ALA A 329 11.53 23.65 2.05
C ALA A 329 11.87 22.97 0.71
N ASN A 330 11.02 22.03 0.28
CA ASN A 330 11.18 21.30 -0.99
C ASN A 330 10.95 22.20 -2.20
N ASP A 331 9.95 23.09 -2.17
CA ASP A 331 9.72 24.09 -3.22
C ASP A 331 10.91 25.05 -3.36
N ALA A 332 11.43 25.54 -2.23
CA ALA A 332 12.61 26.39 -2.23
C ALA A 332 13.87 25.65 -2.72
N ALA A 333 14.01 24.35 -2.47
CA ALA A 333 15.13 23.54 -2.97
C ALA A 333 15.01 23.25 -4.48
N ALA A 334 13.81 22.89 -4.95
CA ALA A 334 13.52 22.63 -6.36
C ALA A 334 13.73 23.88 -7.23
N ASN A 335 13.26 25.05 -6.77
CA ASN A 335 13.45 26.31 -7.49
C ASN A 335 14.93 26.71 -7.59
N ARG A 336 15.72 26.52 -6.53
CA ARG A 336 17.18 26.74 -6.55
C ARG A 336 17.91 25.80 -7.51
N SER A 337 17.46 24.56 -7.63
CA SER A 337 18.05 23.57 -8.55
C SER A 337 17.77 23.92 -10.01
N MET A 338 16.60 24.51 -10.30
CA MET A 338 16.21 24.96 -11.65
C MET A 338 16.98 26.20 -12.10
N GLU A 339 17.24 27.16 -11.20
CA GLU A 339 18.09 28.33 -11.50
C GLU A 339 19.51 27.90 -11.87
N VAL A 340 20.08 26.90 -11.19
CA VAL A 340 21.42 26.41 -11.49
C VAL A 340 21.48 25.72 -12.87
N ASN A 341 20.46 24.94 -13.23
CA ASN A 341 20.41 24.25 -14.53
C ASN A 341 20.13 25.20 -15.71
N THR A 342 19.31 26.24 -15.52
CA THR A 342 19.06 27.25 -16.56
C THR A 342 20.27 28.16 -16.81
N VAL A 343 21.08 28.44 -15.78
CA VAL A 343 22.35 29.17 -15.93
C VAL A 343 23.43 28.34 -16.67
N ALA A 344 23.39 27.00 -16.54
CA ALA A 344 24.31 26.11 -17.26
C ALA A 344 24.01 26.02 -18.77
N GLU A 345 22.75 26.20 -19.19
CA GLU A 345 22.33 26.20 -20.60
C GLU A 345 22.48 27.57 -21.29
N ALA A 346 22.65 28.65 -20.51
CA ALA A 346 22.80 30.02 -21.02
C ALA A 346 24.27 30.45 -21.17
N LYS A 347 25.09 29.69 -21.90
CA LYS A 347 26.35 30.22 -22.48
C LYS A 347 26.16 30.45 -23.98
N PRO A 348 26.29 31.70 -24.48
CA PRO A 348 26.18 31.95 -25.91
C PRO A 348 27.38 31.37 -26.65
N ALA A 349 27.12 30.73 -27.80
CA ALA A 349 28.13 30.23 -28.71
C ALA A 349 29.00 31.39 -29.23
N GLY A 350 30.15 31.61 -28.59
CA GLY A 350 31.20 32.47 -29.09
C GLY A 350 31.83 31.87 -30.34
N HIS A 351 31.85 32.68 -31.41
CA HIS A 351 32.53 32.38 -32.67
C HIS A 351 33.96 31.85 -32.45
N MET A 352 34.25 30.66 -32.95
CA MET A 352 35.63 30.17 -33.09
C MET A 352 35.92 29.91 -34.57
N ARG A 353 36.80 30.75 -35.13
CA ARG A 353 37.37 30.58 -36.47
C ARG A 353 38.22 29.32 -36.49
N THR A 354 38.12 28.57 -37.59
CA THR A 354 38.94 27.41 -37.88
C THR A 354 40.36 27.82 -38.31
N SER A 355 41.37 27.11 -37.81
CA SER A 355 42.68 26.97 -38.44
C SER A 355 43.30 25.63 -38.02
N PRO A 356 44.00 24.92 -38.91
CA PRO A 356 44.39 23.53 -38.72
C PRO A 356 45.78 23.37 -38.07
N GLU A 357 46.04 22.15 -37.61
CA GLU A 357 47.34 21.60 -37.15
C GLU A 357 47.87 22.11 -35.81
N VAL A 358 47.85 21.26 -34.78
CA VAL A 358 49.06 20.61 -34.23
C VAL A 358 48.64 19.31 -33.54
N GLU A 359 49.26 18.23 -34.02
CA GLU A 359 49.20 16.87 -33.52
C GLU A 359 50.18 16.71 -32.34
N ARG A 360 49.76 16.09 -31.21
CA ARG A 360 50.44 15.02 -30.45
C ARG A 360 50.20 15.03 -28.93
N HIS A 361 49.75 13.84 -28.48
CA HIS A 361 50.05 13.14 -27.23
C HIS A 361 49.52 13.71 -25.90
N VAL A 362 48.42 13.10 -25.42
CA VAL A 362 48.47 12.26 -24.19
C VAL A 362 47.52 11.07 -24.38
N ALA A 363 48.11 9.87 -24.36
CA ALA A 363 47.44 8.60 -24.26
C ALA A 363 46.95 8.36 -22.83
N GLY A 364 45.75 7.80 -22.64
CA GLY A 364 45.32 7.39 -21.30
C GLY A 364 43.87 6.91 -21.19
N ARG A 365 43.65 5.64 -21.57
CA ARG A 365 42.58 4.74 -21.06
C ARG A 365 41.13 5.08 -21.43
N GLY A 366 40.70 4.54 -22.56
CA GLY A 366 39.28 4.42 -22.90
C GLY A 366 39.07 3.62 -24.17
N GLN A 367 39.31 2.31 -24.14
CA GLN A 367 38.80 1.32 -25.11
C GLN A 367 39.28 -0.09 -24.74
N ALA A 368 38.50 -0.83 -23.94
CA ALA A 368 38.65 -2.28 -23.78
C ALA A 368 37.46 -2.94 -23.06
N ILE A 369 36.20 -2.64 -23.39
CA ILE A 369 35.05 -3.47 -22.96
C ILE A 369 34.00 -3.56 -24.08
N ILE A 370 34.42 -3.97 -25.28
CA ILE A 370 33.53 -4.58 -26.28
C ILE A 370 34.35 -5.69 -26.94
N ARG A 371 34.42 -6.84 -26.27
CA ARG A 371 34.79 -8.19 -26.76
C ARG A 371 35.18 -9.06 -25.56
N LYS A 372 34.17 -9.56 -24.83
CA LYS A 372 34.25 -10.74 -23.95
C LYS A 372 32.83 -11.10 -23.47
N LEU A 373 31.98 -11.48 -24.42
CA LEU A 373 30.68 -12.11 -24.19
C LEU A 373 30.35 -13.09 -25.33
N VAL A 374 31.39 -13.77 -25.80
CA VAL A 374 31.30 -14.92 -26.70
C VAL A 374 32.31 -15.92 -26.15
N LEU A 375 31.86 -17.13 -25.82
CA LEU A 375 32.59 -18.24 -25.20
C LEU A 375 32.70 -18.23 -23.66
N TRP A 376 31.57 -18.45 -22.98
CA TRP A 376 31.55 -19.24 -21.74
C TRP A 376 30.27 -20.07 -21.66
N SER A 377 30.07 -20.90 -22.67
CA SER A 377 29.08 -21.97 -22.68
C SER A 377 29.75 -23.20 -23.27
N ILE A 378 30.61 -23.83 -22.46
CA ILE A 378 30.99 -25.25 -22.48
C ILE A 378 31.67 -25.56 -21.14
N GLY A 379 31.09 -26.52 -20.41
CA GLY A 379 31.86 -27.39 -19.52
C GLY A 379 31.84 -27.08 -18.03
N VAL A 380 30.78 -27.50 -17.32
CA VAL A 380 30.89 -28.49 -16.22
C VAL A 380 29.60 -29.31 -16.19
N SER A 381 29.70 -30.58 -16.59
CA SER A 381 28.74 -31.65 -16.30
C SER A 381 29.25 -32.48 -15.13
N LEU A 382 28.33 -32.94 -14.27
CA LEU A 382 28.25 -34.19 -13.47
C LEU A 382 27.36 -33.87 -12.23
N ALA A 383 26.23 -34.53 -11.92
CA ALA A 383 25.83 -35.92 -12.16
C ALA A 383 24.32 -36.21 -11.84
N ILE A 384 23.60 -36.84 -12.81
CA ILE A 384 22.61 -37.97 -12.75
C ILE A 384 21.16 -37.69 -12.23
N PRO A 385 20.06 -38.38 -12.68
CA PRO A 385 19.44 -38.47 -14.02
C PRO A 385 17.88 -38.31 -14.00
N GLY A 386 17.23 -38.03 -15.13
CA GLY A 386 15.77 -38.18 -15.21
C GLY A 386 15.17 -37.73 -16.54
N ALA A 387 14.79 -38.70 -17.36
CA ALA A 387 14.31 -38.57 -18.74
C ALA A 387 13.15 -37.59 -18.92
N PHE A 388 13.13 -36.84 -20.03
CA PHE A 388 12.00 -36.79 -20.97
C PHE A 388 12.48 -36.26 -22.33
N ALA A 389 12.07 -36.97 -23.39
CA ALA A 389 12.51 -36.78 -24.77
C ALA A 389 11.91 -35.52 -25.42
N LEU A 390 12.73 -34.80 -26.18
CA LEU A 390 12.25 -33.85 -27.20
C LEU A 390 11.70 -34.63 -28.40
N MET A 391 10.48 -34.28 -28.84
CA MET A 391 10.02 -34.54 -30.19
C MET A 391 9.86 -33.19 -30.89
N TYR A 392 10.70 -32.95 -31.88
CA TYR A 392 10.67 -31.81 -32.78
C TYR A 392 9.67 -32.13 -33.91
N VAL A 393 8.73 -31.23 -34.19
CA VAL A 393 7.98 -31.23 -35.46
C VAL A 393 7.99 -29.81 -36.01
N PRO A 394 8.57 -29.55 -37.20
CA PRO A 394 8.48 -28.25 -37.85
C PRO A 394 7.32 -28.27 -38.86
N PHE A 395 6.45 -27.26 -38.85
CA PHE A 395 5.69 -26.88 -40.05
C PHE A 395 5.38 -25.38 -40.03
N GLY A 396 5.59 -24.74 -41.18
CA GLY A 396 5.42 -23.31 -41.39
C GLY A 396 4.06 -22.91 -41.98
N GLY A 397 3.85 -21.59 -42.04
CA GLY A 397 2.89 -20.92 -42.92
C GLY A 397 1.54 -20.54 -42.31
N GLY A 398 1.22 -19.24 -42.36
CA GLY A 398 -0.15 -18.73 -42.54
C GLY A 398 -1.01 -18.44 -41.30
N LEU A 399 -1.65 -17.26 -41.30
CA LEU A 399 -2.67 -16.77 -40.35
C LEU A 399 -3.81 -17.77 -40.07
N ALA A 400 -4.20 -17.95 -38.80
CA ALA A 400 -5.58 -17.83 -38.30
C ALA A 400 -5.71 -18.21 -36.79
N SER A 401 -6.27 -17.27 -36.02
CA SER A 401 -7.24 -17.43 -34.92
C SER A 401 -7.05 -18.46 -33.77
N LEU A 402 -6.85 -17.89 -32.57
CA LEU A 402 -7.64 -18.03 -31.32
C LEU A 402 -7.97 -19.44 -30.74
N ILE A 403 -7.62 -19.70 -29.46
CA ILE A 403 -8.56 -19.90 -28.32
C ILE A 403 -7.84 -20.38 -27.02
N VAL A 404 -8.05 -19.57 -25.98
CA VAL A 404 -8.21 -19.76 -24.51
C VAL A 404 -8.17 -21.18 -23.91
N ALA A 405 -7.39 -21.38 -22.82
CA ALA A 405 -7.89 -21.62 -21.45
C ALA A 405 -6.80 -22.12 -20.47
N VAL A 406 -6.63 -21.37 -19.38
CA VAL A 406 -5.97 -21.74 -18.10
C VAL A 406 -6.96 -22.53 -17.22
N ILE A 407 -6.49 -23.43 -16.35
CA ILE A 407 -7.01 -23.81 -15.00
C ILE A 407 -6.15 -24.98 -14.46
N LEU A 408 -5.27 -24.78 -13.44
CA LEU A 408 -5.43 -25.06 -11.99
C LEU A 408 -5.50 -26.58 -11.64
N LEU A 409 -4.94 -27.19 -10.58
CA LEU A 409 -4.34 -26.80 -9.28
C LEU A 409 -3.63 -28.04 -8.66
N LEU A 410 -2.56 -27.78 -7.90
CA LEU A 410 -1.99 -28.41 -6.68
C LEU A 410 -2.02 -29.94 -6.39
N PRO A 411 -0.95 -30.49 -5.74
CA PRO A 411 -0.91 -31.85 -5.23
C PRO A 411 -1.35 -31.97 -3.76
N ALA A 412 -2.10 -33.02 -3.43
CA ALA A 412 -2.37 -33.45 -2.06
C ALA A 412 -1.55 -34.71 -1.73
N ALA A 413 -0.87 -34.70 -0.59
CA ALA A 413 -0.12 -35.83 -0.06
C ALA A 413 -0.76 -36.36 1.23
N ARG A 414 -0.62 -37.69 1.42
CA ARG A 414 -0.75 -38.51 2.65
C ARG A 414 -2.20 -38.83 3.09
N LEU A 415 -2.54 -40.04 3.56
CA LEU A 415 -1.81 -41.24 4.00
C LEU A 415 -2.85 -42.38 4.25
N ILE A 416 -2.35 -43.62 4.45
CA ILE A 416 -3.02 -44.82 5.04
C ILE A 416 -3.95 -45.57 4.07
N GLY A 417 -3.73 -46.82 3.63
CA GLY A 417 -2.98 -47.93 4.22
C GLY A 417 -3.95 -49.00 4.74
N LYS A 418 -4.39 -49.95 3.89
CA LYS A 418 -4.55 -51.38 4.25
C LYS A 418 -4.92 -52.23 3.05
N ALA A 419 -4.24 -53.36 2.97
CA ALA A 419 -4.28 -54.32 1.90
C ALA A 419 -5.39 -55.37 2.11
N LYS A 420 -5.94 -55.80 0.96
CA LYS A 420 -6.17 -57.19 0.51
C LYS A 420 -7.13 -58.14 1.24
N LYS A 421 -7.88 -58.82 0.34
CA LYS A 421 -8.62 -60.10 0.40
C LYS A 421 -9.98 -60.00 1.08
N SER A 422 -11.10 -60.39 0.46
CA SER A 422 -11.36 -61.26 -0.71
C SER A 422 -12.61 -60.79 -1.42
#